data_AF-A0AAV5MJE9-F1
#
_entry.id   AF-A0AAV5MJE9-F1
#
_cell.length_a   1.000
_cell.length_b   1.000
_cell.length_c   1.000
_cell.angle_alpha   90.00
_cell.angle_beta   90.00
_cell.angle_gamma   90.00
#
_symmetry.space_group_name_H-M   'P 1'
#
loop_
_entity.id
_entity.type
_entity.pdbx_description
1 polymer ?
#
loop_
_entity_poly.entity_id
_entity_poly.type
_entity_poly.pdbx_seq_one_letter_code
_entity_poly.pdbx_strand_id
1 'polypeptide(L)'
;MQRLEIRLLIPQRKAFLGVAPTTLMQNLIQHKRWSEGEFQIFLSKYCPLVYGHKRIPLKLQLSYGIYNLWAPNSLAMLYYVVVPSLCLLKGIALFPQISSPWVLPFPCVVLASRAYSLWEFLRCGGTFQGWWNEQRIWMFKRTTSYLFGTLSTVLKLLGLSKATFAITDKVVDEGVSQRYKQEVMEFGTRSPMFNIIATLAMLNLLSCIGAIKRVIVHNKAVDLLALQMLLNGLFVCLNLPVYKGLFFRKDSGSMPPSVKLFSIIFALLAATMAMY
;
A
#
# COMPACT_ATOMS: atom_id res chain seq x y z
N MET A 1 -34.04 -14.84 -21.40
CA MET A 1 -33.24 -14.30 -20.28
C MET A 1 -33.16 -12.79 -20.47
N GLN A 2 -33.89 -12.00 -19.67
CA GLN A 2 -33.84 -10.53 -19.79
C GLN A 2 -32.43 -10.03 -19.45
N ARG A 3 -31.83 -9.26 -20.34
CA ARG A 3 -30.54 -8.60 -20.12
C ARG A 3 -30.78 -7.46 -19.13
N LEU A 4 -30.50 -7.69 -17.85
CA LEU A 4 -30.47 -6.61 -16.86
C LEU A 4 -29.30 -5.68 -17.19
N GLU A 5 -29.59 -4.50 -17.72
CA GLU A 5 -28.62 -3.43 -17.89
C GLU A 5 -28.49 -2.64 -16.60
N ILE A 6 -27.30 -2.67 -15.99
CA ILE A 6 -26.99 -1.83 -14.83
C ILE A 6 -26.67 -0.43 -15.35
N ARG A 7 -27.41 0.58 -14.89
CA ARG A 7 -27.17 2.00 -15.21
C ARG A 7 -26.66 2.74 -13.97
N LEU A 8 -25.59 3.52 -14.14
CA LEU A 8 -25.09 4.43 -13.11
C LEU A 8 -25.78 5.79 -13.27
N LEU A 9 -26.53 6.20 -12.25
CA LEU A 9 -27.17 7.52 -12.19
C LEU A 9 -26.47 8.37 -11.13
N ILE A 10 -26.04 9.57 -11.53
CA ILE A 10 -25.37 10.54 -10.64
C ILE A 10 -26.29 11.76 -10.51
N PRO A 11 -27.26 11.75 -9.57
CA PRO A 11 -28.15 12.88 -9.35
C PRO A 11 -27.41 14.08 -8.77
N GLN A 12 -27.88 15.30 -9.05
CA GLN A 12 -27.29 16.53 -8.51
C GLN A 12 -27.29 16.55 -6.98
N ARG A 13 -28.37 16.08 -6.35
CA ARG A 13 -28.44 15.87 -4.90
C ARG A 13 -27.94 14.47 -4.57
N LYS A 14 -27.03 14.37 -3.59
CA LYS A 14 -26.56 13.07 -3.05
C LYS A 14 -27.77 12.23 -2.59
N ALA A 15 -28.08 11.16 -3.31
CA ALA A 15 -29.21 10.28 -3.03
C ALA A 15 -28.97 9.39 -1.80
N PHE A 16 -27.71 9.03 -1.54
CA PHE A 16 -27.31 8.24 -0.39
C PHE A 16 -26.15 8.94 0.33
N LEU A 17 -26.27 9.06 1.65
CA LEU A 17 -25.23 9.58 2.53
C LEU A 17 -24.84 8.48 3.50
N GLY A 18 -23.55 8.19 3.56
CA GLY A 18 -22.98 7.18 4.45
C GLY A 18 -21.86 7.76 5.30
N VAL A 19 -21.47 7.02 6.33
CA VAL A 19 -20.31 7.35 7.16
C VAL A 19 -19.12 6.55 6.65
N ALA A 20 -18.08 7.26 6.20
CA ALA A 20 -16.82 6.66 5.78
C ALA A 20 -15.89 6.41 6.99
N PRO A 21 -14.96 5.45 6.90
CA PRO A 21 -13.92 5.28 7.90
C PRO A 21 -13.12 6.57 8.13
N THR A 22 -12.99 6.98 9.39
CA THR A 22 -12.26 8.20 9.78
C THR A 22 -10.83 7.90 10.22
N THR A 23 -10.50 6.63 10.49
CA THR A 23 -9.15 6.21 10.86
C THR A 23 -8.51 5.32 9.80
N LEU A 24 -7.18 5.33 9.77
CA LEU A 24 -6.40 4.44 8.92
C LEU A 24 -6.70 2.97 9.25
N MET A 25 -6.79 2.61 10.53
CA MET A 25 -7.02 1.23 10.94
C MET A 25 -8.39 0.70 10.47
N GLN A 26 -9.47 1.48 10.63
CA GLN A 26 -10.79 1.09 10.12
C GLN A 26 -10.76 0.88 8.60
N ASN A 27 -10.09 1.75 7.85
CA ASN A 27 -9.91 1.62 6.40
C ASN A 27 -9.15 0.33 6.03
N LEU A 28 -8.06 0.02 6.75
CA LEU A 28 -7.28 -1.20 6.50
C LEU A 28 -8.05 -2.48 6.83
N ILE A 29 -8.83 -2.51 7.92
CA ILE A 29 -9.69 -3.65 8.27
C ILE A 29 -10.79 -3.84 7.23
N GLN A 30 -11.40 -2.75 6.76
CA GLN A 30 -12.40 -2.79 5.70
C GLN A 30 -11.80 -3.37 4.41
N HIS A 31 -10.66 -2.86 3.97
CA HIS A 31 -10.00 -3.36 2.77
C HIS A 31 -9.50 -4.80 2.89
N LYS A 32 -9.13 -5.25 4.11
CA LYS A 32 -8.81 -6.67 4.34
C LYS A 32 -10.02 -7.53 3.98
N ARG A 33 -11.20 -7.22 4.54
CA ARG A 33 -12.44 -7.97 4.28
C ARG A 33 -12.81 -7.98 2.79
N TRP A 34 -12.70 -6.83 2.13
CA TRP A 34 -12.96 -6.72 0.68
C TRP A 34 -12.00 -7.60 -0.11
N SER A 35 -10.69 -7.41 0.05
CA SER A 35 -9.70 -8.19 -0.71
C SER A 35 -9.80 -9.70 -0.47
N GLU A 36 -10.13 -10.11 0.76
CA GLU A 36 -10.31 -11.51 1.11
C GLU A 36 -11.54 -12.12 0.43
N GLY A 37 -12.68 -11.41 0.41
CA GLY A 37 -13.90 -11.85 -0.27
C GLY A 37 -13.74 -11.92 -1.78
N GLU A 38 -13.16 -10.88 -2.38
CA GLU A 38 -12.91 -10.81 -3.83
C GLU A 38 -11.95 -11.91 -4.29
N PHE A 39 -10.91 -12.20 -3.51
CA PHE A 39 -9.99 -13.29 -3.83
C PHE A 39 -10.63 -14.68 -3.67
N GLN A 40 -11.52 -14.87 -2.70
CA GLN A 40 -12.32 -16.10 -2.60
C GLN A 40 -13.25 -16.27 -3.81
N ILE A 41 -13.88 -15.19 -4.30
CA ILE A 41 -14.69 -15.22 -5.53
C ILE A 41 -13.83 -15.68 -6.71
N PHE A 42 -12.62 -15.12 -6.84
CA PHE A 42 -11.69 -15.49 -7.90
C PHE A 42 -11.33 -16.99 -7.91
N LEU A 43 -11.14 -17.58 -6.74
CA LEU A 43 -10.76 -18.99 -6.57
C LEU A 43 -11.96 -19.94 -6.57
N SER A 44 -13.18 -19.41 -6.57
CA SER A 44 -14.41 -20.20 -6.60
C SER A 44 -14.88 -20.52 -8.02
N LYS A 45 -15.92 -21.36 -8.13
CA LYS A 45 -16.64 -21.60 -9.38
C LYS A 45 -17.26 -20.34 -10.01
N TYR A 46 -17.35 -19.23 -9.26
CA TYR A 46 -17.88 -17.95 -9.73
C TYR A 46 -16.80 -16.99 -10.25
N CYS A 47 -15.58 -17.48 -10.47
CA CYS A 47 -14.52 -16.70 -11.10
C CYS A 47 -15.02 -16.02 -12.40
N PRO A 48 -14.90 -14.69 -12.56
CA PRO A 48 -15.42 -13.97 -13.73
C PRO A 48 -14.85 -14.46 -15.05
N LEU A 49 -13.61 -14.95 -15.06
CA LEU A 49 -12.94 -15.46 -16.27
C LEU A 49 -13.48 -16.83 -16.70
N VAL A 50 -13.92 -17.66 -15.75
CA VAL A 50 -14.43 -19.01 -16.01
C VAL A 50 -15.95 -18.97 -16.15
N TYR A 51 -16.64 -18.48 -15.13
CA TYR A 51 -18.10 -18.41 -15.10
C TYR A 51 -18.66 -17.38 -16.08
N GLY A 52 -17.95 -16.27 -16.29
CA GLY A 52 -18.34 -15.22 -17.21
C GLY A 52 -18.00 -15.51 -18.68
N HIS A 53 -17.20 -16.54 -18.95
CA HIS A 53 -16.79 -16.90 -20.31
C HIS A 53 -18.01 -17.15 -21.21
N LYS A 54 -18.08 -16.45 -22.36
CA LYS A 54 -19.22 -16.44 -23.29
C LYS A 54 -20.56 -15.97 -22.71
N ARG A 55 -20.62 -15.57 -21.42
CA ARG A 55 -21.83 -15.05 -20.76
C ARG A 55 -21.84 -13.53 -20.63
N ILE A 56 -20.68 -12.94 -20.40
CA ILE A 56 -20.48 -11.49 -20.33
C ILE A 56 -19.32 -11.04 -21.21
N PRO A 57 -19.29 -9.78 -21.67
CA PRO A 57 -18.19 -9.25 -22.48
C PRO A 57 -16.85 -9.37 -21.77
N LEU A 58 -15.78 -9.70 -22.51
CA LEU A 58 -14.43 -9.84 -21.97
C LEU A 58 -13.98 -8.62 -21.16
N LYS A 59 -14.29 -7.41 -21.65
CA LYS A 59 -14.00 -6.15 -20.93
C LYS A 59 -14.53 -6.17 -19.50
N LEU A 60 -15.75 -6.67 -19.29
CA LEU A 60 -16.38 -6.72 -17.97
C LEU A 60 -15.74 -7.82 -17.11
N GLN A 61 -15.38 -8.96 -17.71
CA GLN A 61 -14.64 -10.02 -17.01
C GLN A 61 -13.30 -9.49 -16.46
N LEU A 62 -12.56 -8.74 -17.28
CA LEU A 62 -11.29 -8.13 -16.90
C LEU A 62 -11.49 -7.05 -15.81
N SER A 63 -12.53 -6.22 -15.92
CA SER A 63 -12.86 -5.24 -14.88
C SER A 63 -13.11 -5.89 -13.52
N TYR A 64 -13.86 -7.00 -13.45
CA TYR A 64 -14.01 -7.75 -12.20
C TYR A 64 -12.69 -8.40 -11.74
N GLY A 65 -11.89 -8.91 -12.70
CA GLY A 65 -10.59 -9.53 -12.43
C GLY A 65 -9.63 -8.62 -11.66
N ILE A 66 -9.64 -7.31 -11.94
CA ILE A 66 -8.79 -6.33 -11.25
C ILE A 66 -9.04 -6.31 -9.74
N TYR A 67 -10.31 -6.33 -9.31
CA TYR A 67 -10.69 -6.32 -7.89
C TYR A 67 -10.42 -7.66 -7.22
N ASN A 68 -10.76 -8.74 -7.91
CA ASN A 68 -10.52 -10.13 -7.51
C ASN A 68 -9.05 -10.45 -7.22
N LEU A 69 -8.13 -9.77 -7.91
CA LEU A 69 -6.69 -9.95 -7.75
C LEU A 69 -6.01 -8.91 -6.84
N TRP A 70 -6.79 -8.11 -6.10
CA TRP A 70 -6.22 -7.16 -5.13
C TRP A 70 -5.37 -7.85 -4.06
N ALA A 71 -5.87 -8.96 -3.49
CA ALA A 71 -5.16 -9.67 -2.43
C ALA A 71 -3.78 -10.18 -2.91
N PRO A 72 -3.67 -11.06 -3.92
CA PRO A 72 -2.39 -11.65 -4.32
C PRO A 72 -1.37 -10.61 -4.83
N ASN A 73 -1.83 -9.47 -5.34
CA ASN A 73 -0.97 -8.36 -5.74
C ASN A 73 -0.19 -7.73 -4.57
N SER A 74 -0.53 -8.05 -3.31
CA SER A 74 0.27 -7.71 -2.13
C SER A 74 1.71 -8.21 -2.20
N LEU A 75 1.93 -9.42 -2.76
CA LEU A 75 3.26 -10.03 -2.86
C LEU A 75 4.18 -9.23 -3.78
N ALA A 76 3.65 -8.79 -4.93
CA ALA A 76 4.39 -7.92 -5.84
C ALA A 76 4.74 -6.59 -5.16
N MET A 77 3.80 -5.98 -4.43
CA MET A 77 4.09 -4.73 -3.72
C MET A 77 5.17 -4.90 -2.63
N LEU A 78 5.12 -5.99 -1.87
CA LEU A 78 6.14 -6.29 -0.87
C LEU A 78 7.52 -6.46 -1.51
N TYR A 79 7.58 -7.16 -2.66
CA TYR A 79 8.82 -7.29 -3.42
C TYR A 79 9.39 -5.90 -3.78
N TYR A 80 8.57 -5.02 -4.35
CA TYR A 80 9.00 -3.67 -4.76
C TYR A 80 9.41 -2.76 -3.59
N VAL A 81 8.87 -2.98 -2.38
CA VAL A 81 9.21 -2.16 -1.21
C VAL A 81 10.41 -2.72 -0.45
N VAL A 82 10.60 -4.04 -0.43
CA VAL A 82 11.64 -4.70 0.38
C VAL A 82 12.91 -4.93 -0.43
N VAL A 83 12.79 -5.55 -1.60
CA VAL A 83 13.97 -6.04 -2.36
C VAL A 83 14.86 -4.89 -2.84
N PRO A 84 14.34 -3.80 -3.45
CA PRO A 84 15.17 -2.66 -3.83
C PRO A 84 15.93 -2.06 -2.65
N SER A 85 15.31 -2.00 -1.47
CA SER A 85 15.89 -1.43 -0.26
C SER A 85 17.01 -2.30 0.32
N LEU A 86 16.80 -3.63 0.37
CA LEU A 86 17.85 -4.57 0.78
C LEU A 86 19.02 -4.59 -0.22
N CYS A 87 18.74 -4.61 -1.52
CA CYS A 87 19.77 -4.53 -2.56
C CYS A 87 20.54 -3.21 -2.47
N LEU A 88 19.86 -2.09 -2.16
CA LEU A 88 20.48 -0.79 -1.97
C LEU A 88 21.46 -0.79 -0.77
N LEU A 89 21.10 -1.43 0.35
CA LEU A 89 21.99 -1.64 1.48
C LEU A 89 23.24 -2.43 1.08
N LYS A 90 23.05 -3.55 0.39
CA LYS A 90 24.15 -4.42 -0.09
C LYS A 90 25.00 -3.78 -1.18
N GLY A 91 24.46 -2.80 -1.91
CA GLY A 91 25.11 -2.14 -3.05
C GLY A 91 24.93 -2.91 -4.37
N ILE A 92 23.90 -3.75 -4.47
CA ILE A 92 23.56 -4.48 -5.70
C ILE A 92 22.64 -3.62 -6.55
N ALA A 93 23.05 -3.35 -7.79
CA ALA A 93 22.24 -2.64 -8.77
C ALA A 93 21.11 -3.53 -9.30
N LEU A 94 19.87 -3.05 -9.22
CA LEU A 94 18.70 -3.69 -9.84
C LEU A 94 18.25 -2.99 -11.12
N PHE A 95 18.62 -1.72 -11.29
CA PHE A 95 18.29 -0.91 -12.45
C PHE A 95 19.53 -0.63 -13.29
N PRO A 96 19.37 -0.26 -14.58
CA PRO A 96 20.48 0.22 -15.38
C PRO A 96 21.17 1.42 -14.74
N GLN A 97 22.48 1.55 -15.01
CA GLN A 97 23.26 2.72 -14.63
C GLN A 97 22.66 3.99 -15.23
N ILE A 98 22.81 5.13 -14.54
CA ILE A 98 22.23 6.39 -15.03
C ILE A 98 22.90 6.89 -16.31
N SER A 99 24.15 6.51 -16.54
CA SER A 99 24.89 6.74 -17.80
C SER A 99 24.37 5.89 -18.97
N SER A 100 23.56 4.87 -18.73
CA SER A 100 23.03 3.99 -19.77
C SER A 100 21.77 4.56 -20.42
N PRO A 101 21.65 4.52 -21.77
CA PRO A 101 20.42 4.94 -22.45
C PRO A 101 19.20 4.08 -22.05
N TRP A 102 19.43 2.85 -21.58
CA TRP A 102 18.38 1.95 -21.08
C TRP A 102 17.72 2.44 -19.79
N VAL A 103 18.24 3.50 -19.16
CA VAL A 103 17.63 4.10 -17.97
C VAL A 103 16.36 4.87 -18.31
N LEU A 104 16.22 5.39 -19.54
CA LEU A 104 15.16 6.32 -19.96
C LEU A 104 13.72 5.79 -19.78
N PRO A 105 13.40 4.53 -20.11
CA PRO A 105 12.02 4.04 -19.99
C PRO A 105 11.48 4.08 -18.56
N PHE A 106 12.33 3.90 -17.55
CA PHE A 106 11.92 3.83 -16.14
C PHE A 106 11.28 5.14 -15.63
N PRO A 107 11.98 6.29 -15.62
CA PRO A 107 11.37 7.55 -15.21
C PRO A 107 10.23 7.95 -16.15
N CYS A 108 10.29 7.67 -17.46
CA CYS A 108 9.20 7.99 -18.38
C CYS A 108 7.88 7.31 -17.97
N VAL A 109 7.90 6.00 -17.72
CA VAL A 109 6.69 5.26 -17.33
C VAL A 109 6.20 5.70 -15.95
N VAL A 110 7.10 5.90 -14.99
CA VAL A 110 6.72 6.36 -13.65
C VAL A 110 6.11 7.75 -13.70
N LEU A 111 6.77 8.72 -14.34
CA LEU A 111 6.28 10.10 -14.41
C LEU A 111 4.96 10.18 -15.18
N ALA A 112 4.84 9.49 -16.33
CA ALA A 112 3.60 9.47 -17.10
C ALA A 112 2.43 8.89 -16.29
N SER A 113 2.64 7.76 -15.62
CA SER A 113 1.61 7.11 -14.80
C SER A 113 1.18 7.99 -13.62
N ARG A 114 2.13 8.63 -12.93
CA ARG A 114 1.83 9.51 -11.79
C ARG A 114 1.19 10.82 -12.22
N ALA A 115 1.66 11.42 -13.31
CA ALA A 115 1.07 12.63 -13.87
C ALA A 115 -0.38 12.40 -14.30
N TYR A 116 -0.65 11.28 -14.99
CA TYR A 116 -2.00 10.90 -15.38
C TYR A 116 -2.90 10.67 -14.17
N SER A 117 -2.43 9.92 -13.17
CA SER A 117 -3.19 9.69 -11.93
C SER A 117 -3.49 10.98 -11.17
N LEU A 118 -2.54 11.92 -11.11
CA LEU A 118 -2.75 13.21 -10.48
C LEU A 118 -3.78 14.03 -11.26
N TRP A 119 -3.64 14.09 -12.58
CA TRP A 119 -4.57 14.81 -13.45
C TRP A 119 -6.01 14.29 -13.30
N GLU A 120 -6.20 12.97 -13.29
CA GLU A 120 -7.51 12.34 -13.08
C GLU A 120 -8.08 12.69 -11.70
N PHE A 121 -7.26 12.63 -10.64
CA PHE A 121 -7.69 12.95 -9.29
C PHE A 121 -8.13 14.42 -9.14
N LEU A 122 -7.40 15.34 -9.75
CA LEU A 122 -7.75 16.78 -9.77
C LEU A 122 -9.00 17.05 -10.62
N ARG A 123 -9.15 16.36 -11.76
CA ARG A 123 -10.36 16.42 -12.61
C ARG A 123 -11.61 15.97 -11.86
N CYS A 124 -11.48 15.03 -10.94
CA CYS A 124 -12.55 14.58 -10.05
C CYS A 124 -12.82 15.51 -8.85
N GLY A 125 -12.20 16.70 -8.80
CA GLY A 125 -12.37 17.66 -7.72
C GLY A 125 -11.53 17.38 -6.46
N GLY A 126 -10.54 16.50 -6.57
CA GLY A 126 -9.59 16.23 -5.49
C GLY A 126 -8.51 17.32 -5.35
N THR A 127 -7.74 17.26 -4.26
CA THR A 127 -6.58 18.13 -4.02
C THR A 127 -5.27 17.39 -4.23
N PHE A 128 -4.16 18.12 -4.43
CA PHE A 128 -2.83 17.50 -4.52
C PHE A 128 -2.47 16.71 -3.25
N GLN A 129 -2.78 17.28 -2.08
CA GLN A 129 -2.58 16.60 -0.79
C GLN A 129 -3.43 15.33 -0.68
N GLY A 130 -4.68 15.38 -1.13
CA GLY A 130 -5.56 14.21 -1.22
C GLY A 130 -4.99 13.12 -2.12
N TRP A 131 -4.47 13.48 -3.29
CA TRP A 131 -3.82 12.55 -4.20
C TRP A 131 -2.60 11.89 -3.56
N TRP A 132 -1.74 12.67 -2.91
CA TRP A 132 -0.56 12.17 -2.21
C TRP A 132 -0.94 11.22 -1.06
N ASN A 133 -2.00 11.56 -0.32
CA ASN A 133 -2.57 10.68 0.70
C ASN A 133 -3.11 9.39 0.08
N GLU A 134 -3.74 9.44 -1.09
CA GLU A 134 -4.25 8.25 -1.78
C GLU A 134 -3.11 7.32 -2.23
N GLN A 135 -2.00 7.86 -2.75
CA GLN A 135 -0.81 7.04 -3.07
C GLN A 135 -0.27 6.29 -1.83
N ARG A 136 -0.26 6.97 -0.67
CA ARG A 136 0.17 6.38 0.60
C ARG A 136 -0.78 5.28 1.07
N ILE A 137 -2.07 5.56 1.08
CA ILE A 137 -3.12 4.62 1.49
C ILE A 137 -3.13 3.39 0.57
N TRP A 138 -2.94 3.60 -0.73
CA TRP A 138 -2.81 2.53 -1.71
C TRP A 138 -1.64 1.59 -1.39
N MET A 139 -0.47 2.14 -1.02
CA MET A 139 0.67 1.34 -0.57
C MET A 139 0.35 0.56 0.71
N PHE A 140 -0.22 1.22 1.72
CA PHE A 140 -0.55 0.59 3.00
C PHE A 140 -1.55 -0.57 2.84
N LYS A 141 -2.61 -0.39 2.05
CA LYS A 141 -3.59 -1.46 1.76
C LYS A 141 -2.90 -2.68 1.13
N ARG A 142 -2.01 -2.46 0.16
CA ARG A 142 -1.31 -3.54 -0.55
C ARG A 142 -0.32 -4.29 0.32
N THR A 143 0.45 -3.60 1.15
CA THR A 143 1.45 -4.27 2.01
C THR A 143 0.84 -4.91 3.26
N THR A 144 -0.38 -4.53 3.64
CA THR A 144 -1.04 -5.04 4.85
C THR A 144 -2.37 -5.75 4.58
N SER A 145 -3.46 -5.01 4.35
CA SER A 145 -4.80 -5.54 4.16
C SER A 145 -4.84 -6.69 3.16
N TYR A 146 -4.20 -6.50 2.01
CA TYR A 146 -4.20 -7.45 0.90
C TYR A 146 -3.28 -8.64 1.18
N LEU A 147 -2.18 -8.44 1.92
CA LEU A 147 -1.34 -9.54 2.41
C LEU A 147 -2.13 -10.43 3.37
N PHE A 148 -2.81 -9.84 4.35
CA PHE A 148 -3.66 -10.59 5.28
C PHE A 148 -4.83 -11.26 4.56
N GLY A 149 -5.43 -10.61 3.55
CA GLY A 149 -6.46 -11.21 2.70
C GLY A 149 -5.96 -12.42 1.92
N THR A 150 -4.73 -12.35 1.39
CA THR A 150 -4.07 -13.46 0.68
C THR A 150 -3.81 -14.62 1.63
N LEU A 151 -3.12 -14.36 2.74
CA LEU A 151 -2.78 -15.38 3.74
C LEU A 151 -4.03 -16.06 4.29
N SER A 152 -5.06 -15.28 4.66
CA SER A 152 -6.31 -15.84 5.18
C SER A 152 -7.01 -16.72 4.15
N THR A 153 -7.05 -16.30 2.88
CA THR A 153 -7.68 -17.09 1.82
C THR A 153 -6.91 -18.38 1.54
N VAL A 154 -5.57 -18.33 1.50
CA VAL A 154 -4.72 -19.52 1.33
C VAL A 154 -4.88 -20.48 2.50
N LEU A 155 -4.85 -20.00 3.75
CA LEU A 155 -5.06 -20.84 4.93
C LEU A 155 -6.44 -21.49 4.94
N LYS A 156 -7.48 -20.81 4.46
CA LYS A 156 -8.82 -21.39 4.29
C LYS A 156 -8.84 -22.49 3.23
N LEU A 157 -8.20 -22.27 2.09
CA LEU A 157 -8.10 -23.29 1.04
C LEU A 157 -7.36 -24.55 1.52
N LEU A 158 -6.39 -24.40 2.41
CA LEU A 158 -5.67 -25.50 3.03
C LEU A 158 -6.45 -26.15 4.21
N GLY A 159 -7.64 -25.67 4.55
CA GLY A 159 -8.43 -26.19 5.67
C GLY A 159 -7.90 -25.81 7.07
N LEU A 160 -6.92 -24.90 7.16
CA LEU A 160 -6.22 -24.53 8.39
C LEU A 160 -6.90 -23.41 9.19
N SER A 161 -7.90 -22.73 8.62
CA SER A 161 -8.61 -21.65 9.33
C SER A 161 -10.08 -21.55 8.94
N LYS A 162 -10.91 -21.10 9.88
CA LYS A 162 -12.32 -20.72 9.64
C LYS A 162 -12.42 -19.23 9.34
N ALA A 163 -13.46 -18.83 8.59
CA ALA A 163 -13.71 -17.43 8.28
C ALA A 163 -14.13 -16.65 9.55
N THR A 164 -13.24 -15.77 10.04
CA THR A 164 -13.58 -14.83 11.11
C THR A 164 -13.77 -13.43 10.52
N PHE A 165 -15.01 -12.93 10.57
CA PHE A 165 -15.33 -11.59 10.11
C PHE A 165 -15.05 -10.57 11.21
N ALA A 166 -13.98 -9.79 11.06
CA ALA A 166 -13.70 -8.69 11.99
C ALA A 166 -14.66 -7.52 11.74
N ILE A 167 -15.51 -7.19 12.72
CA ILE A 167 -16.42 -6.05 12.65
C ILE A 167 -15.61 -4.76 12.82
N THR A 168 -15.86 -3.78 11.96
CA THR A 168 -15.27 -2.44 12.10
C THR A 168 -16.19 -1.61 12.97
N ASP A 169 -15.66 -1.10 14.08
CA ASP A 169 -16.36 -0.14 14.93
C ASP A 169 -16.55 1.18 14.17
N LYS A 170 -17.74 1.76 14.26
CA LYS A 170 -18.11 3.01 13.60
C LYS A 170 -18.25 4.18 14.59
N VAL A 171 -18.03 3.95 15.87
CA VAL A 171 -18.01 5.03 16.87
C VAL A 171 -16.73 5.85 16.69
N VAL A 172 -16.87 7.17 16.58
CA VAL A 172 -15.75 8.09 16.39
C VAL A 172 -15.70 9.03 17.59
N ASP A 173 -14.59 8.98 18.33
CA ASP A 173 -14.29 9.95 19.38
C ASP A 173 -14.06 11.35 18.77
N GLU A 174 -14.48 12.41 19.47
CA GLU A 174 -14.39 13.79 18.96
C GLU A 174 -12.95 14.19 18.61
N GLY A 175 -11.98 13.75 19.41
CA GLY A 175 -10.56 13.99 19.15
C GLY A 175 -10.07 13.33 17.85
N VAL A 176 -10.57 12.14 17.54
CA VAL A 176 -10.27 11.42 16.28
C VAL A 176 -10.91 12.13 15.09
N SER A 177 -12.14 12.61 15.25
CA SER A 177 -12.86 13.37 14.23
C SER A 177 -12.16 14.68 13.86
N GLN A 178 -11.65 15.42 14.85
CA GLN A 178 -10.88 16.64 14.61
C GLN A 178 -9.58 16.36 13.84
N ARG A 179 -8.83 15.33 14.21
CA ARG A 179 -7.61 14.93 13.49
C ARG A 179 -7.90 14.51 12.05
N TYR A 180 -9.00 13.79 11.83
CA TYR A 180 -9.46 13.44 10.49
C TYR A 180 -9.75 14.68 9.63
N LYS A 181 -10.47 15.68 10.18
CA LYS A 181 -10.74 16.95 9.48
C LYS A 181 -9.47 17.75 9.14
N GLN A 182 -8.41 17.59 9.93
CA GLN A 182 -7.10 18.20 9.70
C GLN A 182 -6.19 17.36 8.78
N GLU A 183 -6.72 16.28 8.18
CA GLU A 183 -5.97 15.30 7.38
C GLU A 183 -4.77 14.65 8.10
N VAL A 184 -4.84 14.55 9.44
CA VAL A 184 -3.84 13.90 10.28
C VAL A 184 -4.19 12.42 10.48
N MET A 185 -3.27 11.53 10.13
CA MET A 185 -3.48 10.08 10.24
C MET A 185 -3.48 9.60 11.69
N GLU A 186 -4.38 8.67 12.02
CA GLU A 186 -4.46 8.07 13.35
C GLU A 186 -3.68 6.76 13.45
N PHE A 187 -2.75 6.67 14.41
CA PHE A 187 -1.91 5.48 14.62
C PHE A 187 -2.01 4.85 16.03
N GLY A 188 -2.87 5.38 16.91
CA GLY A 188 -2.93 4.98 18.33
C GLY A 188 -3.32 3.51 18.60
N THR A 189 -3.86 2.82 17.60
CA THR A 189 -4.32 1.42 17.75
C THR A 189 -3.17 0.43 17.66
N ARG A 190 -3.08 -0.55 18.56
CA ARG A 190 -2.15 -1.69 18.40
C ARG A 190 -2.68 -2.64 17.33
N SER A 191 -1.91 -2.87 16.27
CA SER A 191 -2.31 -3.78 15.18
C SER A 191 -1.10 -4.38 14.46
N PRO A 192 -1.14 -5.68 14.08
CA PRO A 192 -0.13 -6.29 13.22
C PRO A 192 0.06 -5.57 11.88
N MET A 193 -0.97 -4.90 11.35
CA MET A 193 -0.86 -4.10 10.13
C MET A 193 0.06 -2.90 10.33
N PHE A 194 -0.02 -2.24 11.49
CA PHE A 194 0.90 -1.14 11.80
C PHE A 194 2.32 -1.62 12.06
N ASN A 195 2.50 -2.82 12.62
CA ASN A 195 3.83 -3.43 12.71
C ASN A 195 4.46 -3.56 11.31
N ILE A 196 3.73 -4.09 10.33
CA ILE A 196 4.24 -4.22 8.94
C ILE A 196 4.56 -2.85 8.34
N ILE A 197 3.63 -1.88 8.43
CA ILE A 197 3.84 -0.53 7.88
C ILE A 197 5.06 0.14 8.52
N ALA A 198 5.18 0.08 9.84
CA ALA A 198 6.30 0.67 10.57
C ALA A 198 7.63 -0.04 10.24
N THR A 199 7.66 -1.38 10.19
CA THR A 199 8.87 -2.13 9.82
C THR A 199 9.33 -1.79 8.40
N LEU A 200 8.43 -1.74 7.43
CA LEU A 200 8.78 -1.36 6.05
C LEU A 200 9.26 0.09 5.96
N ALA A 201 8.61 1.01 6.67
CA ALA A 201 9.06 2.40 6.74
C ALA A 201 10.47 2.50 7.35
N MET A 202 10.73 1.79 8.45
CA MET A 202 12.05 1.78 9.10
C MET A 202 13.11 1.13 8.20
N LEU A 203 12.79 0.05 7.50
CA LEU A 203 13.71 -0.60 6.57
C LEU A 203 14.12 0.35 5.43
N ASN A 204 13.16 1.05 4.83
CA ASN A 204 13.43 2.04 3.77
C ASN A 204 14.26 3.21 4.28
N LEU A 205 14.01 3.67 5.51
CA LEU A 205 14.80 4.72 6.15
C LEU A 205 16.25 4.29 6.38
N LEU A 206 16.45 3.10 6.98
CA LEU A 206 17.78 2.53 7.20
C LEU A 206 18.52 2.34 5.86
N SER A 207 17.81 1.87 4.83
CA SER A 207 18.35 1.70 3.48
C SER A 207 18.76 3.03 2.84
N CYS A 208 18.00 4.10 3.10
CA CYS A 208 18.32 5.45 2.63
C CYS A 208 19.60 5.97 3.31
N ILE A 209 19.70 5.81 4.62
CA ILE A 209 20.91 6.19 5.39
C ILE A 209 22.13 5.40 4.90
N GLY A 210 21.97 4.09 4.69
CA GLY A 210 23.02 3.23 4.14
C GLY A 210 23.46 3.65 2.74
N ALA A 211 22.52 4.04 1.88
CA ALA A 211 22.83 4.56 0.55
C ALA A 211 23.61 5.87 0.60
N ILE A 212 23.21 6.82 1.46
CA ILE A 212 23.93 8.09 1.65
C ILE A 212 25.36 7.81 2.13
N LYS A 213 25.53 6.93 3.14
CA LYS A 213 26.86 6.51 3.61
C LYS A 213 27.69 5.92 2.46
N ARG A 214 27.10 5.08 1.62
CA ARG A 214 27.78 4.47 0.48
C ARG A 214 28.22 5.50 -0.56
N VAL A 215 27.39 6.49 -0.86
CA VAL A 215 27.73 7.59 -1.79
C VAL A 215 28.90 8.43 -1.27
N ILE A 216 28.91 8.73 0.04
CA ILE A 216 30.00 9.48 0.66
C ILE A 216 31.33 8.71 0.57
N VAL A 217 31.30 7.38 0.75
CA VAL A 217 32.50 6.53 0.73
C VAL A 217 32.95 6.16 -0.69
N HIS A 218 32.01 5.97 -1.62
CA HIS A 218 32.29 5.48 -2.98
C HIS A 218 31.68 6.39 -4.04
N ASN A 219 32.53 7.14 -4.74
CA ASN A 219 32.10 8.13 -5.73
C ASN A 219 31.29 7.55 -6.92
N LYS A 220 31.50 6.27 -7.27
CA LYS A 220 30.76 5.57 -8.34
C LYS A 220 29.38 5.05 -7.91
N ALA A 221 29.02 5.14 -6.62
CA ALA A 221 27.77 4.58 -6.13
C ALA A 221 26.52 5.28 -6.72
N VAL A 222 26.63 6.57 -7.05
CA VAL A 222 25.52 7.33 -7.65
C VAL A 222 25.18 6.80 -9.04
N ASP A 223 26.18 6.63 -9.91
CA ASP A 223 25.96 6.12 -11.27
C ASP A 223 25.30 4.74 -11.28
N LEU A 224 25.68 3.90 -10.32
CA LEU A 224 25.20 2.53 -10.19
C LEU A 224 23.81 2.41 -9.51
N LEU A 225 23.50 3.24 -8.52
CA LEU A 225 22.35 3.03 -7.61
C LEU A 225 21.31 4.15 -7.67
N ALA A 226 21.47 5.17 -8.53
CA ALA A 226 20.61 6.36 -8.56
C ALA A 226 19.11 6.07 -8.60
N LEU A 227 18.64 5.19 -9.49
CA LEU A 227 17.21 4.87 -9.60
C LEU A 227 16.67 4.14 -8.35
N GLN A 228 17.44 3.23 -7.76
CA GLN A 228 17.10 2.58 -6.50
C GLN A 228 17.02 3.59 -5.35
N MET A 229 17.97 4.53 -5.29
CA MET A 229 17.96 5.61 -4.31
C MET A 229 16.73 6.51 -4.47
N LEU A 230 16.37 6.87 -5.70
CA LEU A 230 15.17 7.67 -5.98
C LEU A 230 13.89 6.94 -5.55
N LEU A 231 13.76 5.66 -5.91
CA LEU A 231 12.62 4.81 -5.53
C LEU A 231 12.51 4.69 -4.00
N ASN A 232 13.62 4.39 -3.32
CA ASN A 232 13.64 4.27 -1.87
C ASN A 232 13.34 5.62 -1.18
N GLY A 233 13.89 6.71 -1.71
CA GLY A 233 13.59 8.07 -1.26
C GLY A 233 12.09 8.39 -1.38
N LEU A 234 11.44 8.01 -2.48
CA LEU A 234 10.00 8.15 -2.66
C LEU A 234 9.21 7.37 -1.59
N PHE A 235 9.63 6.15 -1.25
CA PHE A 235 8.99 5.38 -0.17
C PHE A 235 9.18 6.04 1.20
N VAL A 236 10.35 6.62 1.48
CA VAL A 236 10.59 7.41 2.70
C VAL A 236 9.65 8.63 2.73
N CYS A 237 9.53 9.37 1.62
CA CYS A 237 8.61 10.51 1.52
C CYS A 237 7.14 10.11 1.74
N LEU A 238 6.69 8.99 1.16
CA LEU A 238 5.34 8.48 1.38
C LEU A 238 5.09 8.10 2.84
N ASN A 239 6.10 7.60 3.55
CA ASN A 239 6.02 7.19 4.95
C ASN A 239 6.27 8.32 5.96
N LEU A 240 6.40 9.58 5.55
CA LEU A 240 6.62 10.72 6.47
C LEU A 240 5.65 10.75 7.67
N PRO A 241 4.33 10.54 7.51
CA PRO A 241 3.42 10.50 8.65
C PRO A 241 3.69 9.34 9.63
N VAL A 242 4.23 8.22 9.14
CA VAL A 242 4.61 7.07 9.97
C VAL A 242 5.78 7.44 10.86
N TYR A 243 6.82 8.09 10.32
CA TYR A 243 7.94 8.58 11.13
C TYR A 243 7.50 9.64 12.14
N LYS A 244 6.60 10.56 11.73
CA LYS A 244 5.97 11.51 12.66
C LYS A 244 5.27 10.77 13.80
N GLY A 245 4.48 9.75 13.49
CA GLY A 245 3.79 8.90 14.47
C GLY A 245 4.72 8.10 15.38
N LEU A 246 5.89 7.65 14.89
CA LEU A 246 6.84 6.83 15.65
C LEU A 246 7.75 7.64 16.60
N PHE A 247 8.18 8.83 16.17
CA PHE A 247 9.27 9.54 16.84
C PHE A 247 8.87 10.89 17.41
N PHE A 248 7.96 11.61 16.75
CA PHE A 248 7.73 13.02 17.03
C PHE A 248 6.40 13.29 17.75
N ARG A 249 5.40 12.44 17.53
CA ARG A 249 4.05 12.67 18.05
C ARG A 249 3.91 12.15 19.48
N LYS A 250 3.30 12.95 20.35
CA LYS A 250 3.03 12.64 21.76
C LYS A 250 1.54 12.57 22.13
N ASP A 251 0.66 12.86 21.17
CA ASP A 251 -0.79 12.78 21.37
C ASP A 251 -1.31 11.32 21.36
N SER A 252 -2.62 11.15 21.59
CA SER A 252 -3.27 9.84 21.68
C SER A 252 -3.27 9.01 20.39
N GLY A 253 -2.98 9.60 19.23
CA GLY A 253 -2.85 8.83 18.00
C GLY A 253 -1.40 8.63 17.54
N SER A 254 -0.42 8.89 18.43
CA SER A 254 0.95 8.44 18.27
C SER A 254 1.03 6.92 18.16
N MET A 255 2.06 6.39 17.48
CA MET A 255 2.22 4.93 17.40
C MET A 255 2.57 4.35 18.78
N PRO A 256 1.93 3.24 19.18
CA PRO A 256 2.26 2.57 20.43
C PRO A 256 3.75 2.23 20.54
N PRO A 257 4.40 2.39 21.72
CA PRO A 257 5.82 2.08 21.90
C PRO A 257 6.21 0.65 21.51
N SER A 258 5.29 -0.31 21.69
CA SER A 258 5.49 -1.70 21.27
C SER A 258 5.67 -1.84 19.75
N VAL A 259 4.90 -1.08 18.95
CA VAL A 259 5.01 -1.07 17.48
C VAL A 259 6.35 -0.47 17.08
N LYS A 260 6.76 0.62 17.75
CA LYS A 260 8.05 1.26 17.53
C LYS A 260 9.21 0.30 17.77
N LEU A 261 9.28 -0.33 18.94
CA LEU A 261 10.34 -1.27 19.28
C LEU A 261 10.38 -2.45 18.29
N PHE A 262 9.21 -3.06 18.01
CA PHE A 262 9.08 -4.14 17.04
C PHE A 262 9.62 -3.72 15.67
N SER A 263 9.20 -2.55 15.17
CA SER A 263 9.60 -2.07 13.84
C SER A 263 11.10 -1.84 13.72
N ILE A 264 11.75 -1.30 14.76
CA ILE A 264 13.20 -1.07 14.78
C ILE A 264 13.94 -2.40 14.78
N ILE A 265 13.56 -3.33 15.67
CA ILE A 265 14.23 -4.65 15.78
C ILE A 265 14.13 -5.41 14.46
N PHE A 266 12.94 -5.54 13.88
CA PHE A 266 12.76 -6.29 12.64
C PHE A 266 13.43 -5.62 11.44
N ALA A 267 13.41 -4.28 11.35
CA ALA A 267 14.07 -3.56 10.28
C ALA A 267 15.60 -3.70 10.38
N LEU A 268 16.17 -3.64 11.58
CA LEU A 268 17.59 -3.88 11.82
C LEU A 268 17.98 -5.32 11.49
N LEU A 269 17.19 -6.31 11.93
CA LEU A 269 17.42 -7.73 11.59
C LEU A 269 17.40 -7.96 10.07
N ALA A 270 16.42 -7.40 9.36
CA ALA A 270 16.37 -7.51 7.91
C ALA A 270 17.58 -6.83 7.24
N ALA A 271 17.98 -5.66 7.74
CA ALA A 271 19.14 -4.93 7.23
C ALA A 271 20.45 -5.69 7.49
N THR A 272 20.64 -6.28 8.67
CA THR A 272 21.85 -7.06 8.99
C THR A 272 21.91 -8.35 8.19
N MET A 273 20.79 -9.06 8.04
CA MET A 273 20.70 -10.26 7.20
C MET A 273 21.03 -9.98 5.73
N ALA A 274 20.69 -8.80 5.22
CA ALA A 274 21.05 -8.43 3.84
C ALA A 274 22.54 -8.05 3.68
N MET A 275 23.22 -7.68 4.77
CA MET A 275 24.63 -7.30 4.74
C MET A 275 25.59 -8.49 4.94
N TYR A 276 25.09 -9.60 5.48
CA TYR A 276 25.79 -10.88 5.53
C TYR A 276 25.67 -11.60 4.17
#